data_AF-A0A2E1U3D2-F1
#
_entry.id   AF-A0A2E1U3D2-F1
#
_cell.length_a   1.000
_cell.length_b   1.000
_cell.length_c   1.000
_cell.angle_alpha   90.00
_cell.angle_beta   90.00
_cell.angle_gamma   90.00
#
_symmetry.space_group_name_H-M   'P 1'
#
loop_
_entity.id
_entity.type
_entity.pdbx_description
1 polymer ?
#
loop_
_entity_poly.entity_id
_entity_poly.type
_entity_poly.pdbx_seq_one_letter_code
_entity_poly.pdbx_strand_id
1 'polypeptide(L)'
;MRPDPVASFVCIIIFVSGSLISLSFFSQEDGTGIYQQKGIICALITALLTFLLILVATAKFWFTHLWKKNATHGRHHQHSQQHPAEKDKEFRKWLDQKRNQKN
;
A
#
# COMPACT_ATOMS: atom_id res chain seq x y z
N MET A 1 -1.27 -8.15 -5.54
CA MET A 1 -1.35 -7.10 -4.50
C MET A 1 -2.61 -6.31 -4.75
N ARG A 2 -3.59 -6.34 -3.84
CA ARG A 2 -4.81 -5.51 -3.95
C ARG A 2 -4.47 -4.06 -3.57
N PRO A 3 -5.16 -3.05 -4.13
CA PRO A 3 -5.07 -1.68 -3.63
C PRO A 3 -5.36 -1.69 -2.12
N ASP A 4 -4.64 -0.84 -1.39
CA ASP A 4 -4.73 -0.78 0.06
C ASP A 4 -6.18 -0.41 0.46
N PRO A 5 -6.93 -1.32 1.10
CA PRO A 5 -8.36 -1.12 1.32
C PRO A 5 -8.63 0.10 2.20
N VAL A 6 -7.69 0.45 3.09
CA VAL A 6 -7.78 1.64 3.93
C VAL A 6 -7.61 2.90 3.08
N ALA A 7 -6.62 2.93 2.18
CA ALA A 7 -6.42 4.07 1.30
C ALA A 7 -7.62 4.29 0.37
N SER A 8 -8.20 3.22 -0.19
CA SER A 8 -9.39 3.31 -1.04
C SER A 8 -10.61 3.84 -0.27
N PHE A 9 -10.85 3.34 0.94
CA PHE A 9 -11.97 3.79 1.77
C PHE A 9 -11.84 5.27 2.18
N VAL A 10 -10.65 5.69 2.60
CA VAL A 10 -10.34 7.10 2.93
C VAL A 10 -10.54 8.00 1.72
N CYS A 11 -10.13 7.56 0.53
CA CYS A 11 -10.32 8.30 -0.71
C CYS A 11 -11.81 8.57 -1.00
N ILE A 12 -12.65 7.54 -0.85
CA ILE A 12 -14.10 7.64 -1.06
C ILE A 12 -14.74 8.61 -0.06
N ILE A 13 -14.39 8.50 1.23
CA ILE A 13 -14.94 9.39 2.27
C ILE A 13 -14.57 10.84 2.00
N ILE A 14 -13.30 11.12 1.68
CA ILE A 14 -12.82 12.49 1.44
C ILE A 14 -13.48 13.07 0.18
N PHE A 15 -13.64 12.25 -0.87
CA PHE A 15 -14.33 12.69 -2.07
C PHE A 15 -15.79 13.05 -1.79
N VAL A 16 -16.55 12.13 -1.17
CA VAL A 16 -17.98 12.32 -0.90
C VAL A 16 -18.20 13.51 0.04
N SER A 17 -17.45 13.60 1.13
CA SER A 17 -17.59 14.70 2.09
C SER A 17 -17.17 16.05 1.50
N GLY A 18 -16.05 16.13 0.78
CA GLY A 18 -15.61 17.36 0.15
C GLY A 18 -16.54 17.84 -0.98
N SER A 19 -17.11 16.90 -1.75
CA SER A 19 -18.15 17.23 -2.74
C SER A 19 -19.40 17.80 -2.07
N LEU A 20 -19.90 17.15 -1.00
CA LEU A 20 -21.08 17.63 -0.26
C LEU A 20 -20.86 19.03 0.34
N ILE A 21 -19.68 19.28 0.91
CA ILE A 21 -19.32 20.60 1.46
C ILE A 21 -19.28 21.65 0.35
N SER A 22 -18.67 21.34 -0.79
CA SER A 22 -18.61 22.26 -1.94
C SER A 22 -20.01 22.57 -2.49
N LEU A 23 -20.87 21.56 -2.63
CA LEU A 23 -22.28 21.72 -3.02
C LEU A 23 -23.06 22.55 -2.00
N SER A 24 -22.78 22.40 -0.70
CA SER A 24 -23.43 23.21 0.34
C SER A 24 -23.12 24.70 0.20
N PHE A 25 -21.90 25.06 -0.24
CA PHE A 25 -21.56 26.46 -0.50
C PHE A 25 -22.23 27.00 -1.76
N PHE A 26 -22.38 26.18 -2.81
CA PHE A 26 -23.15 26.57 -4.00
C PHE A 26 -24.65 26.67 -3.72
N SER A 27 -25.18 25.89 -2.78
CA SER A 27 -26.60 25.96 -2.41
C SER A 27 -26.96 27.20 -1.58
N GLN A 28 -25.98 27.90 -1.02
CA GLN A 28 -26.16 29.12 -0.22
C GLN A 28 -25.94 30.38 -1.07
N GLU A 29 -26.40 30.38 -2.32
CA GLU A 29 -26.29 31.53 -3.22
C GLU A 29 -27.05 32.75 -2.70
N ASP A 30 -26.38 33.53 -1.84
CA ASP A 30 -26.68 34.93 -1.60
C ASP A 30 -26.01 35.72 -2.73
N GLY A 31 -26.77 36.56 -3.44
CA GLY A 31 -26.39 37.29 -4.66
C GLY A 31 -25.16 38.22 -4.60
N THR A 32 -24.35 38.12 -3.54
CA THR A 32 -23.04 38.74 -3.37
C THR A 32 -21.89 37.95 -4.00
N GLY A 33 -22.10 36.69 -4.41
CA GLY A 33 -21.09 35.85 -5.11
C GLY A 33 -19.94 35.32 -4.24
N ILE A 34 -19.89 35.72 -2.96
CA ILE A 34 -18.84 35.30 -2.00
C ILE A 34 -18.88 33.78 -1.76
N TYR A 35 -20.08 33.20 -1.68
CA TYR A 35 -20.26 31.77 -1.47
C TYR A 35 -19.87 30.94 -2.69
N GLN A 36 -20.06 31.45 -3.91
CA GLN A 36 -19.54 30.81 -5.12
C GLN A 36 -18.01 30.76 -5.12
N GLN A 37 -17.32 31.85 -4.76
CA GLN A 37 -15.86 31.84 -4.65
C GLN A 37 -15.36 30.83 -3.60
N LYS A 38 -16.01 30.78 -2.43
CA LYS A 38 -15.69 29.80 -1.38
C LYS A 38 -15.95 28.36 -1.85
N GLY A 39 -17.06 28.12 -2.54
CA GLY A 39 -17.40 26.82 -3.12
C GLY A 39 -16.38 26.36 -4.17
N ILE A 40 -15.96 27.26 -5.06
CA ILE A 40 -14.92 26.99 -6.08
C ILE A 40 -13.59 26.64 -5.41
N ILE A 41 -13.14 27.43 -4.43
CA ILE A 41 -11.89 27.16 -3.71
C ILE A 41 -11.98 25.80 -2.99
N CYS A 42 -13.10 25.52 -2.32
CA CYS A 42 -13.32 24.25 -1.63
C CYS A 42 -13.32 23.06 -2.60
N ALA A 43 -13.93 23.21 -3.77
CA ALA A 43 -13.96 22.20 -4.82
C ALA A 43 -12.55 21.94 -5.39
N LEU A 44 -11.76 23.00 -5.62
CA LEU A 44 -10.37 22.88 -6.08
C LEU A 44 -9.49 22.15 -5.05
N ILE A 45 -9.61 22.52 -3.76
CA ILE A 45 -8.88 21.85 -2.68
C ILE A 45 -9.28 20.39 -2.58
N THR A 46 -10.58 20.10 -2.63
CA THR A 46 -11.10 18.73 -2.60
C THR A 46 -10.55 17.92 -3.77
N ALA A 47 -10.63 18.45 -4.99
CA ALA A 47 -10.12 17.80 -6.19
C ALA A 47 -8.62 17.48 -6.08
N LEU A 48 -7.81 18.44 -5.64
CA LEU A 48 -6.37 18.28 -5.43
C LEU A 48 -6.08 17.17 -4.40
N LEU A 49 -6.80 17.16 -3.28
CA LEU A 49 -6.68 16.15 -2.23
C LEU A 49 -7.03 14.75 -2.74
N THR A 50 -8.14 14.61 -3.45
CA THR A 50 -8.49 13.33 -4.07
C THR A 50 -7.46 12.87 -5.09
N PHE A 51 -6.91 13.77 -5.90
CA PHE A 51 -5.88 13.43 -6.87
C PHE A 51 -4.62 12.87 -6.20
N LEU A 52 -4.15 13.52 -5.13
CA LEU A 52 -3.01 13.04 -4.35
C LEU A 52 -3.28 11.68 -3.71
N LEU A 53 -4.48 11.46 -3.17
CA LEU A 53 -4.86 10.18 -2.57
C LEU A 53 -4.96 9.06 -3.61
N ILE A 54 -5.46 9.35 -4.81
CA ILE A 54 -5.45 8.42 -5.94
C ILE A 54 -4.02 8.03 -6.31
N LEU A 55 -3.11 9.01 -6.40
CA LEU A 55 -1.68 8.74 -6.65
C LEU A 55 -1.09 7.85 -5.55
N VAL A 56 -1.38 8.09 -4.28
CA VAL A 56 -0.88 7.24 -3.18
C VAL A 56 -1.46 5.83 -3.23
N ALA A 57 -2.75 5.69 -3.51
CA ALA A 57 -3.42 4.40 -3.63
C ALA A 57 -2.87 3.57 -4.80
N THR A 58 -2.57 4.23 -5.92
CA THR A 58 -2.01 3.60 -7.13
C THR A 58 -0.49 3.47 -7.10
N ALA A 59 0.22 4.23 -6.28
CA ALA A 59 1.68 4.19 -6.17
C ALA A 59 2.19 2.82 -5.74
N LYS A 60 1.48 2.10 -4.86
CA LYS A 60 1.83 0.72 -4.49
C LYS A 60 1.71 -0.25 -5.68
N PHE A 61 0.85 0.04 -6.65
CA PHE A 61 0.67 -0.76 -7.86
C PHE A 61 1.74 -0.43 -8.91
N TRP A 62 2.05 0.86 -9.10
CA TRP A 62 3.05 1.30 -10.07
C TRP A 62 4.48 1.03 -9.61
N PHE A 63 4.76 1.22 -8.32
CA PHE A 63 6.09 1.04 -7.73
C PHE A 63 6.14 -0.20 -6.83
N THR A 64 5.66 -1.32 -7.35
CA THR A 64 5.75 -2.63 -6.67
C THR A 64 7.18 -2.98 -6.26
N HIS A 65 8.17 -2.58 -7.06
CA HIS A 65 9.59 -2.80 -6.79
C HIS A 65 10.07 -2.08 -5.50
N LEU A 66 9.57 -0.87 -5.21
CA LEU A 66 9.94 -0.11 -4.01
C LEU A 66 9.26 -0.65 -2.75
N TRP A 67 8.11 -1.30 -2.89
CA TRP A 67 7.31 -1.83 -1.78
C TRP A 67 7.57 -3.30 -1.46
N LYS A 68 8.52 -3.95 -2.15
CA LYS A 68 8.92 -5.33 -1.87
C LYS A 68 9.82 -5.40 -0.64
N LYS A 69 9.25 -5.22 0.57
CA LYS A 69 9.88 -5.68 1.82
C LYS A 69 10.18 -7.18 1.65
N ASN A 70 11.46 -7.56 1.63
CA ASN A 70 12.01 -8.94 1.59
C ASN A 70 12.73 -9.40 0.31
N ALA A 71 13.10 -8.52 -0.63
CA ALA A 71 14.02 -8.94 -1.69
C ALA A 71 15.39 -9.41 -1.15
N THR A 72 15.83 -8.87 0.00
CA THR A 72 17.07 -9.25 0.68
C THR A 72 16.92 -10.48 1.58
N HIS A 73 15.81 -10.60 2.32
CA HIS A 73 15.66 -11.70 3.28
C HIS A 73 15.44 -13.06 2.60
N GLY A 74 14.69 -13.09 1.48
CA GLY A 74 14.51 -14.29 0.67
C GLY A 74 15.80 -14.74 -0.04
N ARG A 75 16.58 -13.79 -0.58
CA ARG A 75 17.89 -14.09 -1.19
C ARG A 75 18.89 -14.61 -0.16
N HIS A 76 18.89 -14.09 1.06
CA HIS A 76 19.79 -14.55 2.11
C HIS A 76 19.43 -15.97 2.58
N HIS A 77 18.14 -16.30 2.65
CA HIS A 77 17.67 -17.64 3.02
C HIS A 77 17.89 -18.68 1.91
N GLN A 78 17.77 -18.29 0.64
CA GLN A 78 18.12 -19.14 -0.51
C GLN A 78 19.63 -19.39 -0.59
N HIS A 79 20.43 -18.35 -0.37
CA HIS A 79 21.90 -18.48 -0.38
C HIS A 79 22.41 -19.29 0.81
N SER A 80 21.79 -19.17 1.99
CA SER A 80 22.16 -19.99 3.15
C SER A 80 21.80 -21.46 2.95
N GLN A 81 20.62 -21.79 2.42
CA GLN A 81 20.21 -23.18 2.16
C GLN A 81 21.08 -23.89 1.10
N GLN A 82 21.60 -23.16 0.12
CA GLN A 82 22.48 -23.73 -0.91
C GLN A 82 23.95 -23.77 -0.49
N HIS A 83 24.31 -23.21 0.66
CA HIS A 83 25.67 -23.19 1.14
C HIS A 83 26.17 -24.62 1.44
N PRO A 84 27.37 -25.00 1.00
CA PRO A 84 27.88 -26.38 1.14
C PRO A 84 27.89 -26.86 2.60
N ALA A 85 28.16 -25.95 3.55
CA ALA A 85 28.17 -26.28 4.97
C ALA A 85 26.79 -26.65 5.56
N GLU A 86 25.68 -26.14 5.00
CA GLU A 86 24.33 -26.52 5.44
C GLU A 86 23.95 -27.89 4.87
N LYS A 87 24.30 -28.17 3.61
CA LYS A 87 24.12 -29.49 2.98
C LYS A 87 24.90 -30.59 3.70
N ASP A 88 26.14 -30.31 4.11
CA ASP A 88 26.96 -31.26 4.86
C ASP A 88 26.38 -31.56 6.25
N LYS A 89 25.75 -30.58 6.92
CA LYS A 89 25.05 -30.79 8.19
C LYS A 89 23.82 -31.68 8.02
N GLU A 90 23.02 -31.46 6.97
CA GLU A 90 21.86 -32.30 6.67
C GLU A 90 22.28 -33.74 6.36
N PHE A 91 23.35 -33.92 5.57
CA PHE A 91 23.88 -35.23 5.24
C PHE A 91 24.38 -35.99 6.50
N ARG A 92 25.09 -35.29 7.40
CA ARG A 92 25.52 -35.86 8.69
C ARG A 92 24.34 -36.29 9.57
N LYS A 93 23.30 -35.45 9.68
CA LYS A 93 22.07 -35.81 10.41
C LYS A 93 21.38 -37.04 9.83
N TRP A 94 21.32 -37.15 8.51
CA TRP A 94 20.77 -38.32 7.84
C TRP A 94 21.57 -39.60 8.14
N LEU A 95 22.91 -39.52 8.14
CA LEU A 95 23.77 -40.65 8.53
C LEU A 95 23.54 -41.10 9.97
N ASP A 96 23.42 -40.15 10.91
CA ASP A 96 23.16 -40.46 12.32
C ASP A 96 21.79 -41.12 12.53
N GLN A 97 20.75 -40.66 11.82
CA GLN A 97 19.42 -41.29 11.87
C GLN A 97 19.45 -42.72 11.32
N LYS A 98 20.14 -42.94 10.20
CA LYS A 98 20.27 -44.28 9.60
C LYS A 98 21.06 -45.24 10.48
N ARG A 99 22.05 -44.73 11.23
CA ARG A 99 22.80 -45.52 12.22
C ARG A 99 21.93 -45.91 13.41
N ASN A 100 21.11 -44.98 13.91
CA ASN A 100 20.21 -45.25 15.04
C ASN A 100 19.02 -46.16 14.69
N GLN A 101 18.64 -46.29 13.40
CA GLN A 101 17.64 -47.26 12.96
C GLN A 101 18.18 -48.69 12.80
N LYS A 102 19.50 -48.88 12.77
CA LYS A 102 20.16 -50.18 12.59
C LYS A 102 20.59 -50.84 13.91
N ASN A 103 20.56 -50.09 15.01
CA ASN A 103 20.74 -50.60 16.37
C ASN A 103 19.37 -50.80 17.02
#